data_AF-A0AAP1W9V1-F1
#
_entry.id   AF-A0AAP1W9V1-F1
#
_cell.length_a   1.000
_cell.length_b   1.000
_cell.length_c   1.000
_cell.angle_alpha   90.00
_cell.angle_beta   90.00
_cell.angle_gamma   90.00
#
_symmetry.space_group_name_H-M   'P 1'
#
loop_
_entity.id
_entity.type
_entity.pdbx_description
1 polymer ?
#
loop_
_entity_poly.entity_id
_entity_poly.type
_entity_poly.pdbx_seq_one_letter_code
_entity_poly.pdbx_strand_id
1 'polypeptide(L)' 'QHIEAGISLCDAVNFLVEKYALVRTDQPGFSAGTSSQLINSIDILRARRATGLMTRDNYRTVNNITRGKHPEAKQ' A
#
# COMPACT_ATOMS: atom_id res chain seq x y z
N GLN A 1 -2.62 -6.61 -18.86
CA GLN A 1 -1.93 -6.95 -17.59
C GLN A 1 -2.82 -6.54 -16.44
N HIS A 2 -3.12 -7.47 -15.53
CA HIS A 2 -3.94 -7.25 -14.33
C HIS A 2 -3.07 -7.47 -13.08
N ILE A 3 -3.48 -6.89 -11.95
CA ILE A 3 -2.86 -7.15 -10.65
C ILE A 3 -3.39 -8.49 -10.13
N GLU A 4 -2.50 -9.35 -9.62
CA GLU A 4 -2.88 -10.63 -9.04
C GLU A 4 -3.74 -10.43 -7.78
N ALA A 5 -4.81 -11.22 -7.62
CA ALA A 5 -5.61 -11.20 -6.41
C ALA A 5 -4.81 -11.80 -5.24
N GLY A 6 -5.12 -11.37 -4.02
CA GLY A 6 -4.49 -11.94 -2.82
C GLY A 6 -3.10 -11.39 -2.47
N ILE A 7 -2.53 -10.50 -3.28
CA ILE A 7 -1.28 -9.81 -2.94
C ILE A 7 -1.53 -8.64 -1.98
N SER A 8 -0.49 -8.22 -1.26
CA SER A 8 -0.63 -7.10 -0.33
C SER A 8 -0.86 -5.79 -1.08
N LEU A 9 -1.53 -4.82 -0.44
CA LEU A 9 -1.70 -3.48 -1.00
C LEU A 9 -0.36 -2.82 -1.30
N CYS A 10 0.67 -3.11 -0.49
CA CYS A 10 2.03 -2.62 -0.71
C CYS A 10 2.61 -3.14 -2.03
N ASP A 11 2.49 -4.45 -2.28
CA ASP A 11 3.01 -5.08 -3.49
C ASP A 11 2.22 -4.64 -4.73
N ALA A 12 0.91 -4.52 -4.61
CA ALA A 12 0.05 -4.02 -5.69
C ALA A 12 0.42 -2.60 -6.13
N VAL A 13 0.69 -1.70 -5.17
CA VAL A 13 1.10 -0.33 -5.50
C VAL A 13 2.53 -0.32 -6.06
N ASN A 14 3.46 -1.08 -5.47
CA ASN A 14 4.83 -1.18 -5.97
C ASN A 14 4.88 -1.74 -7.40
N PHE A 15 4.03 -2.72 -7.73
CA PHE A 15 3.87 -3.20 -9.09
C PHE A 15 3.46 -2.08 -10.07
N LEU A 16 2.54 -1.19 -9.66
CA LEU A 16 2.15 -0.03 -10.48
C LEU A 16 3.28 0.99 -10.60
N VAL A 17 4.02 1.23 -9.51
CA VAL A 17 5.18 2.12 -9.50
C VAL A 17 6.21 1.67 -10.53
N GLU A 18 6.54 0.38 -10.55
CA GLU A 18 7.47 -0.19 -11.51
C GLU A 18 6.90 -0.17 -12.94
N LYS A 19 5.65 -0.59 -13.11
CA LYS A 19 5.00 -0.68 -14.44
C LYS A 19 4.90 0.67 -15.15
N TYR A 20 4.63 1.73 -14.40
CA TYR A 20 4.40 3.07 -14.95
C TYR A 20 5.52 4.06 -14.64
N ALA A 21 6.65 3.59 -14.10
CA ALA A 21 7.77 4.42 -13.66
C ALA A 21 7.32 5.61 -12.79
N LEU A 22 6.43 5.35 -11.84
CA LEU A 22 5.88 6.40 -10.97
C LEU A 22 6.93 6.92 -10.01
N VAL A 23 6.80 8.20 -9.65
CA VAL A 23 7.68 8.87 -8.71
C VAL A 23 6.93 9.16 -7.41
N ARG A 24 7.58 8.87 -6.29
CA ARG A 24 7.13 9.12 -4.93
C ARG A 24 7.34 10.60 -4.57
N THR A 25 6.25 11.28 -4.17
CA THR A 25 6.22 12.74 -4.02
C THR A 25 6.34 13.24 -2.59
N ASP A 26 6.21 12.36 -1.58
CA ASP A 26 6.34 12.71 -0.16
C ASP A 26 7.81 12.71 0.32
N GLN A 27 8.75 12.55 -0.61
CA GLN A 27 10.17 12.60 -0.30
C GLN A 27 10.64 14.05 -0.16
N PRO A 28 11.44 14.37 0.88
CA PRO A 28 12.04 15.68 1.00
C PRO A 28 12.91 15.93 -0.24
N GLY A 29 12.72 17.08 -0.90
CA GLY A 29 13.36 17.41 -2.19
C GLY A 29 14.90 17.51 -2.18
N PHE A 30 15.54 17.16 -1.06
CA PHE A 30 16.99 17.16 -0.89
C PHE A 30 17.44 15.99 0.00
N SER A 31 17.24 14.74 -0.45
CA SER A 31 18.00 13.62 0.11
C SER A 31 19.26 13.41 -0.71
N ALA A 32 20.43 13.38 -0.06
CA ALA A 32 21.74 13.19 -0.69
C ALA A 32 21.98 11.77 -1.25
N GLY A 33 20.92 11.04 -1.61
CA GLY A 33 20.95 9.71 -2.20
C GLY A 33 19.65 9.41 -2.94
N THR A 34 19.70 8.42 -3.84
CA THR A 34 18.53 7.96 -4.61
C THR A 34 17.48 7.42 -3.65
N SER A 35 16.42 8.19 -3.46
CA SER A 35 15.34 7.87 -2.55
C SER A 35 14.43 6.82 -3.20
N SER A 36 14.07 5.77 -2.43
CA SER A 36 13.31 4.64 -2.97
C SER A 36 11.92 5.08 -3.42
N GLN A 37 11.57 4.79 -4.67
CA GLN A 37 10.24 5.10 -5.21
C GLN A 37 9.15 4.14 -4.67
N LEU A 38 9.59 3.02 -4.09
CA LEU A 38 8.68 2.02 -3.54
C LEU A 38 8.10 2.48 -2.20
N ILE A 39 6.86 2.06 -1.95
CA ILE A 39 6.22 2.20 -0.66
C ILE A 39 6.45 0.95 0.19
N ASN A 40 6.34 1.10 1.51
CA ASN A 40 6.44 0.01 2.47
C ASN A 40 5.21 -0.07 3.38
N SER A 41 5.20 -1.05 4.28
CA SER A 41 4.10 -1.27 5.22
C SER A 41 3.86 -0.10 6.20
N ILE A 42 4.88 0.71 6.50
CA ILE A 42 4.76 1.92 7.32
C ILE A 42 3.98 2.99 6.56
N ASP A 43 4.21 3.13 5.26
CA ASP A 43 3.46 4.06 4.41
C ASP A 43 1.97 3.67 4.36
N ILE A 44 1.67 2.38 4.24
CA ILE A 44 0.29 1.86 4.36
C ILE A 44 -0.31 2.18 5.74
N LEU A 45 0.46 2.02 6.81
CA LEU A 45 -0.01 2.35 8.17
C LEU A 45 -0.30 3.85 8.33
N ARG A 46 0.57 4.72 7.79
CA ARG A 46 0.37 6.17 7.76
C ARG A 46 -0.87 6.55 6.96
N ALA A 47 -1.06 5.97 5.78
CA ALA A 47 -2.24 6.18 4.95
C ALA A 47 -3.54 5.76 5.67
N ARG A 48 -3.52 4.61 6.37
CA ARG A 48 -4.66 4.17 7.21
C ARG A 48 -4.98 5.17 8.31
N ARG A 49 -3.96 5.76 8.93
CA ARG A 49 -4.16 6.78 9.97
C ARG A 49 -4.75 8.06 9.40
N ALA A 50 -4.20 8.54 8.29
CA ALA A 50 -4.66 9.75 7.62
C ALA A 50 -6.11 9.62 7.11
N THR A 51 -6.52 8.41 6.73
CA THR A 51 -7.88 8.11 6.23
C THR A 51 -8.85 7.69 7.33
N GLY A 52 -8.45 7.68 8.61
CA GLY A 52 -9.32 7.29 9.73
C GLY A 52 -9.64 5.78 9.81
N LEU A 53 -8.92 4.93 9.08
CA LEU A 53 -9.09 3.47 9.04
C LEU A 53 -8.40 2.72 10.20
N MET A 54 -8.07 3.43 11.29
CA MET A 54 -7.46 2.88 12.51
C MET A 54 -8.47 2.72 13.66
N THR A 55 -9.76 2.54 13.37
CA THR A 55 -10.76 2.25 14.41
C THR A 55 -10.62 0.81 14.92
N ARG A 56 -10.85 0.62 16.23
CA ARG A 56 -10.64 -0.68 16.92
C ARG A 56 -11.55 -1.78 16.35
N ASP A 57 -12.79 -1.43 16.02
CA ASP A 57 -13.78 -2.41 15.52
C ASP A 57 -13.48 -2.89 14.10
N ASN A 58 -12.83 -2.04 13.27
CA ASN A 58 -12.51 -2.36 11.88
C ASN A 58 -11.05 -2.79 11.66
N TYR A 59 -10.24 -2.83 12.72
CA TYR A 59 -8.80 -3.09 12.61
C TYR A 59 -8.49 -4.41 11.89
N ARG A 60 -9.20 -5.49 12.25
CA ARG A 60 -9.01 -6.83 11.66
C ARG A 60 -9.36 -6.83 10.17
N THR A 61 -10.48 -6.24 9.81
CA THR A 61 -10.96 -6.15 8.43
C THR A 61 -9.97 -5.38 7.56
N VAL A 62 -9.57 -4.18 8.00
CA VAL A 62 -8.58 -3.35 7.28
C VAL A 62 -7.23 -4.06 7.17
N ASN A 63 -6.79 -4.74 8.22
CA ASN A 63 -5.54 -5.52 8.19
C ASN A 63 -5.61 -6.69 7.20
N ASN A 64 -6.74 -7.40 7.12
CA ASN A 64 -6.89 -8.51 6.17
C ASN A 64 -6.90 -7.99 4.73
N ILE A 65 -7.63 -6.91 4.45
CA ILE A 65 -7.69 -6.28 3.12
C ILE A 65 -6.30 -5.81 2.68
N THR A 66 -5.60 -5.05 3.54
CA THR A 66 -4.28 -4.50 3.20
C THR A 66 -3.20 -5.58 3.01
N ARG A 67 -3.38 -6.77 3.58
CA ARG A 67 -2.47 -7.92 3.40
C ARG A 67 -2.87 -8.85 2.24
N GLY A 68 -3.92 -8.53 1.48
CA GLY A 68 -4.44 -9.43 0.45
C GLY A 68 -5.13 -10.67 1.00
N LYS A 69 -5.43 -10.71 2.31
CA LYS A 69 -6.06 -11.86 2.99
C LYS A 69 -7.57 -11.70 3.14
N HIS A 70 -8.19 -10.83 2.36
CA HIS A 70 -9.65 -10.77 2.34
C HIS A 70 -10.15 -12.05 1.66
N PRO A 71 -11.06 -12.82 2.28
CA PRO A 71 -11.64 -13.97 1.61
C PRO A 71 -12.24 -13.50 0.29
N GLU A 72 -11.94 -14.21 -0.80
CA GLU A 72 -12.63 -13.98 -2.06
C GLU A 72 -14.13 -14.00 -1.75
N ALA A 73 -14.83 -12.92 -2.09
CA ALA A 73 -16.27 -12.94 -2.03
C ALA A 73 -16.69 -14.02 -3.03
N LYS A 74 -17.08 -15.21 -2.51
CA LYS A 74 -17.72 -16.22 -3.34
C LYS A 74 -18.93 -15.54 -3.99
N GLN A 75 -18.84 -15.34 -5.30
CA GLN A 75 -19.98 -14.99 -6.13
C GLN A 75 -20.98 -16.13 -6.14
#